data_AF-A0A940W6E6-F1
#
_entry.id   AF-A0A940W6E6-F1
#
_cell.length_a   1.000
_cell.length_b   1.000
_cell.length_c   1.000
_cell.angle_alpha   90.00
_cell.angle_beta   90.00
_cell.angle_gamma   90.00
#
_symmetry.space_group_name_H-M   'P 1'
#
loop_
_entity.id
_entity.type
_entity.pdbx_description
1 polymer ?
#
loop_
_entity_poly.entity_id
_entity_poly.type
_entity_poly.pdbx_seq_one_letter_code
_entity_poly.pdbx_strand_id
1 'polypeptide(L)'
;MADIGNFAMSYQPGRFPVSEAVDLPMGFTSARAASLTLFDLIEKYKPKEFAQVKVLTLFTCPPTQFMTKTPVKTLADLKGMELRVAGTNAEVVKRLGGIPVAMPQSETPEAIQKGVVKGMVSSMEILKDFKFAAYTPYATIANLPIVSFAVVMNQAKWNSLPAEVKDVLEKMRREQAEWTGKYVDDHVTEAIAWSRANYNHQIFELPADDHEKVASLLKPMTEDYVKRTAALGLQGAQIVTDVQELKKKHEKRQK
;
A
#
# COMPACT_ATOMS: atom_id res chain seq x y z
N MET A 1 -4.34 -14.33 -23.31
CA MET A 1 -5.04 -13.43 -22.36
C MET A 1 -5.32 -14.22 -21.10
N ALA A 2 -5.12 -13.63 -19.92
CA ALA A 2 -5.45 -14.28 -18.65
C ALA A 2 -6.93 -14.04 -18.30
N ASP A 3 -7.57 -15.02 -17.65
CA ASP A 3 -8.96 -14.91 -17.18
C ASP A 3 -9.07 -14.08 -15.90
N ILE A 4 -8.10 -14.22 -15.00
CA ILE A 4 -7.98 -13.52 -13.71
C ILE A 4 -6.60 -12.86 -13.65
N GLY A 5 -6.55 -11.64 -13.13
CA GLY A 5 -5.31 -10.90 -12.91
C GLY A 5 -5.30 -10.19 -11.55
N ASN A 6 -4.12 -10.07 -10.98
CA ASN A 6 -3.83 -9.23 -9.82
C ASN A 6 -2.95 -8.06 -10.26
N PHE A 7 -3.27 -6.85 -9.80
CA PHE A 7 -2.43 -5.69 -10.07
C PHE A 7 -2.47 -4.68 -8.92
N ALA A 8 -1.37 -3.95 -8.74
CA ALA A 8 -1.29 -2.85 -7.80
C ALA A 8 -1.93 -1.60 -8.42
N MET A 9 -3.00 -1.10 -7.82
CA MET A 9 -3.69 0.10 -8.29
C MET A 9 -2.85 1.35 -8.04
N SER A 10 -2.13 1.40 -6.92
CA SER A 10 -1.29 2.55 -6.57
C SER A 10 -0.21 2.83 -7.62
N TYR A 11 0.17 1.84 -8.44
CA TYR A 11 1.19 1.99 -9.50
C TYR A 11 0.69 2.85 -10.67
N GLN A 12 -0.61 3.16 -10.71
CA GLN A 12 -1.23 4.00 -11.72
C GLN A 12 -1.96 5.19 -11.07
N PRO A 13 -1.24 6.16 -10.47
CA PRO A 13 -1.85 7.32 -9.82
C PRO A 13 -2.84 8.04 -10.73
N GLY A 14 -4.01 8.38 -10.19
CA GLY A 14 -5.10 9.01 -10.92
C GLY A 14 -5.92 8.13 -11.86
N ARG A 15 -5.52 6.87 -12.11
CA ARG A 15 -6.32 5.93 -12.92
C ARG A 15 -7.54 5.40 -12.19
N PHE A 16 -7.43 5.19 -10.87
CA PHE A 16 -8.48 4.66 -10.01
C PHE A 16 -8.85 5.71 -8.94
N PRO A 17 -9.51 6.82 -9.31
CA PRO A 17 -9.69 7.95 -8.42
C PRO A 17 -10.47 7.64 -7.15
N VAL A 18 -11.34 6.62 -7.12
CA VAL A 18 -12.03 6.25 -5.87
C VAL A 18 -11.15 5.32 -5.02
N SER A 19 -10.54 4.30 -5.63
CA SER A 19 -9.61 3.41 -4.92
C SER A 19 -8.40 4.15 -4.34
N GLU A 20 -7.84 5.12 -5.06
CA GLU A 20 -6.66 5.90 -4.66
C GLU A 20 -6.82 6.60 -3.31
N ALA A 21 -8.05 6.87 -2.87
CA ALA A 21 -8.31 7.49 -1.58
C ALA A 21 -7.72 6.70 -0.38
N VAL A 22 -7.61 5.37 -0.48
CA VAL A 22 -6.99 4.57 0.60
C VAL A 22 -5.46 4.59 0.57
N ASP A 23 -4.86 4.93 -0.59
CA ASP A 23 -3.41 5.04 -0.80
C ASP A 23 -2.84 6.40 -0.35
N LEU A 24 -3.70 7.31 0.09
CA LEU A 24 -3.32 8.59 0.68
C LEU A 24 -2.76 8.40 2.10
N PRO A 25 -2.19 9.45 2.71
CA PRO A 25 -1.68 9.45 4.10
C PRO A 25 -2.80 9.33 5.16
N MET A 26 -3.52 8.21 5.13
CA MET A 26 -4.69 7.94 5.97
C MET A 26 -4.32 7.41 7.35
N GLY A 27 -3.05 7.02 7.54
CA GLY A 27 -2.50 6.55 8.82
C GLY A 27 -3.03 5.18 9.24
N PHE A 28 -3.29 4.28 8.29
CA PHE A 28 -3.62 2.89 8.59
C PHE A 28 -2.51 2.24 9.41
N THR A 29 -2.89 1.35 10.32
CA THR A 29 -1.95 0.61 11.17
C THR A 29 -1.93 -0.90 10.88
N SER A 30 -2.82 -1.40 10.03
CA SER A 30 -2.91 -2.81 9.64
C SER A 30 -3.42 -2.97 8.22
N ALA A 31 -2.91 -3.97 7.51
CA ALA A 31 -3.38 -4.37 6.19
C ALA A 31 -4.81 -4.89 6.23
N ARG A 32 -5.22 -5.59 7.30
CA ARG A 32 -6.61 -6.04 7.48
C ARG A 32 -7.59 -4.86 7.48
N ALA A 33 -7.33 -3.83 8.29
CA ALA A 33 -8.21 -2.67 8.36
C ALA A 33 -8.24 -1.91 7.03
N ALA A 34 -7.08 -1.71 6.41
CA ALA A 34 -6.96 -1.04 5.12
C ALA A 34 -7.66 -1.82 3.98
N SER A 35 -7.51 -3.14 3.92
CA SER A 35 -8.17 -4.02 2.94
C SER A 35 -9.69 -3.98 3.07
N LEU A 36 -10.21 -4.04 4.30
CA LEU A 36 -11.64 -3.93 4.55
C LEU A 36 -12.20 -2.53 4.24
N THR A 37 -11.45 -1.48 4.57
CA THR A 37 -11.82 -0.11 4.21
C THR A 37 -11.90 0.06 2.69
N LEU A 38 -10.89 -0.43 1.95
CA LEU A 38 -10.90 -0.41 0.50
C LEU A 38 -12.10 -1.18 -0.05
N PHE A 39 -12.34 -2.39 0.45
CA PHE A 39 -13.48 -3.21 0.01
C PHE A 39 -14.82 -2.50 0.23
N ASP A 40 -15.10 -2.04 1.45
CA ASP A 40 -16.36 -1.36 1.79
C ASP A 40 -16.51 -0.03 1.03
N LEU A 41 -15.41 0.68 0.73
CA LEU A 41 -15.42 1.90 -0.09
C LEU A 41 -15.84 1.61 -1.54
N ILE A 42 -15.26 0.58 -2.16
CA ILE A 42 -15.59 0.21 -3.54
C ILE A 42 -17.01 -0.33 -3.64
N GLU A 43 -17.50 -1.07 -2.65
CA GLU A 43 -18.90 -1.50 -2.60
C GLU A 43 -19.87 -0.33 -2.41
N LYS A 44 -19.50 0.70 -1.64
CA LYS A 44 -20.30 1.91 -1.45
C LYS A 44 -20.42 2.74 -2.72
N TYR A 45 -19.30 2.98 -3.41
CA TYR A 45 -19.26 3.90 -4.55
C TYR A 45 -19.48 3.23 -5.91
N LYS A 46 -19.23 1.91 -6.02
CA LYS A 46 -19.29 1.13 -7.27
C LYS A 46 -18.67 1.90 -8.46
N PRO A 47 -17.41 2.35 -8.32
CA PRO A 47 -16.83 3.30 -9.24
C PRO A 47 -16.68 2.75 -10.65
N LYS A 48 -16.85 3.63 -11.65
CA LYS A 48 -16.73 3.27 -13.07
C LYS A 48 -15.32 2.80 -13.47
N GLU A 49 -14.32 3.00 -12.63
CA GLU A 49 -12.94 2.53 -12.83
C GLU A 49 -12.82 1.00 -12.99
N PHE A 50 -13.82 0.24 -12.52
CA PHE A 50 -13.92 -1.20 -12.71
C PHE A 50 -15.01 -1.64 -13.71
N ALA A 51 -15.63 -0.72 -14.46
CA ALA A 51 -16.80 -1.05 -15.29
C ALA A 51 -16.57 -2.13 -16.37
N GLN A 52 -15.31 -2.41 -16.74
CA GLN A 52 -14.94 -3.37 -17.79
C GLN A 52 -14.52 -4.75 -17.23
N VAL A 53 -14.48 -4.92 -15.92
CA VAL A 53 -13.98 -6.14 -15.27
C VAL A 53 -14.83 -6.49 -14.05
N LYS A 54 -14.86 -7.77 -13.70
CA LYS A 54 -15.42 -8.20 -12.42
C LYS A 54 -14.35 -8.12 -11.35
N VAL A 55 -14.55 -7.31 -10.32
CA VAL A 55 -13.69 -7.32 -9.12
C VAL A 55 -13.99 -8.56 -8.30
N LEU A 56 -13.00 -9.44 -8.12
CA LEU A 56 -13.11 -10.64 -7.28
C LEU A 56 -12.69 -10.37 -5.83
N THR A 57 -11.69 -9.54 -5.60
CA THR A 57 -11.37 -9.05 -4.24
C THR A 57 -10.45 -7.84 -4.33
N LEU A 58 -10.26 -7.19 -3.19
CA LEU A 58 -9.43 -6.01 -3.01
C LEU A 58 -8.65 -6.20 -1.71
N PHE A 59 -7.38 -5.81 -1.71
CA PHE A 59 -6.56 -5.87 -0.50
C PHE A 59 -5.45 -4.84 -0.56
N THR A 60 -4.74 -4.66 0.54
CA THR A 60 -3.59 -3.76 0.64
C THR A 60 -2.39 -4.48 1.23
N CYS A 61 -1.21 -3.98 0.93
CA CYS A 61 -0.04 -4.23 1.78
C CYS A 61 -0.22 -3.57 3.16
N PRO A 62 0.57 -3.99 4.17
CA PRO A 62 0.74 -3.25 5.41
C PRO A 62 1.31 -1.84 5.18
N PRO A 63 1.26 -0.95 6.19
CA PRO A 63 1.91 0.36 6.13
C PRO A 63 3.38 0.25 5.73
N THR A 64 3.80 1.11 4.81
CA THR A 64 5.14 1.03 4.25
C THR A 64 6.16 1.69 5.17
N GLN A 65 7.39 1.19 5.09
CA GLN A 65 8.50 1.54 5.96
C GLN A 65 9.75 1.76 5.09
N PHE A 66 10.75 2.43 5.65
CA PHE A 66 12.06 2.52 4.98
C PHE A 66 12.84 1.25 5.23
N MET A 67 13.47 0.70 4.18
CA MET A 67 14.45 -0.40 4.26
C MET A 67 15.69 0.05 3.50
N THR A 68 16.83 0.20 4.17
CA THR A 68 17.98 0.96 3.66
C THR A 68 19.33 0.28 3.90
N LYS A 69 20.32 0.65 3.08
CA LYS A 69 21.73 0.22 3.21
C LYS A 69 22.45 0.90 4.37
N THR A 70 22.07 2.12 4.71
CA THR A 70 22.60 2.91 5.83
C THR A 70 21.48 3.23 6.82
N PRO A 71 21.79 3.40 8.12
CA PRO A 71 20.76 3.74 9.11
C PRO A 71 20.02 5.02 8.75
N VAL A 72 18.69 4.99 8.90
CA VAL A 72 17.83 6.17 8.86
C VAL A 72 17.16 6.27 10.22
N LYS A 73 17.57 7.22 11.07
CA LYS A 73 16.99 7.39 12.41
C LYS A 73 16.15 8.65 12.49
N THR A 74 16.30 9.56 11.54
CA THR A 74 15.57 10.82 11.43
C THR A 74 15.24 11.10 9.96
N LEU A 75 14.32 12.04 9.71
CA LEU A 75 14.05 12.51 8.35
C LEU A 75 15.26 13.20 7.72
N ALA A 76 16.16 13.77 8.52
CA ALA A 76 17.39 14.38 8.00
C ALA A 76 18.29 13.36 7.29
N ASP A 77 18.29 12.10 7.75
CA ASP A 77 19.07 11.02 7.16
C ASP A 77 18.54 10.59 5.77
N LEU A 78 17.28 10.92 5.45
CA LEU A 78 16.68 10.64 4.13
C LEU A 78 17.08 11.66 3.07
N LYS A 79 17.62 12.82 3.45
CA LYS A 79 17.82 13.94 2.54
C LYS A 79 18.76 13.55 1.40
N GLY A 80 18.24 13.59 0.18
CA GLY A 80 18.98 13.23 -1.03
C GLY A 80 19.21 11.72 -1.24
N MET A 81 18.63 10.85 -0.41
CA MET A 81 18.77 9.40 -0.54
C MET A 81 17.90 8.88 -1.69
N GLU A 82 18.50 8.17 -2.64
CA GLU A 82 17.75 7.49 -3.70
C GLU A 82 17.05 6.25 -3.15
N LEU A 83 15.71 6.24 -3.18
CA LEU A 83 14.91 5.13 -2.68
C LEU A 83 14.04 4.56 -3.78
N ARG A 84 14.05 3.23 -3.91
CA ARG A 84 13.04 2.57 -4.74
C ARG A 84 11.67 2.80 -4.12
N VAL A 85 10.74 3.23 -4.95
CA VAL A 85 9.36 3.50 -4.56
C VAL A 85 8.40 2.88 -5.56
N ALA A 86 7.14 2.80 -5.17
CA ALA A 86 6.06 2.51 -6.08
C ALA A 86 4.85 3.41 -5.82
N GLY A 87 4.17 3.81 -6.89
CA GLY A 87 2.91 4.53 -6.82
C GLY A 87 2.98 5.84 -6.02
N THR A 88 2.02 6.02 -5.11
CA THR A 88 1.90 7.20 -4.24
C THR A 88 3.14 7.43 -3.36
N ASN A 89 3.94 6.40 -3.09
CA ASN A 89 5.18 6.54 -2.31
C ASN A 89 6.26 7.37 -3.01
N ALA A 90 6.17 7.60 -4.33
CA ALA A 90 7.10 8.50 -5.00
C ALA A 90 6.95 9.94 -4.52
N GLU A 91 5.72 10.43 -4.41
CA GLU A 91 5.45 11.76 -3.90
C GLU A 91 5.73 11.85 -2.39
N VAL A 92 5.46 10.77 -1.64
CA VAL A 92 5.81 10.67 -0.21
C VAL A 92 7.31 10.87 -0.01
N VAL A 93 8.15 10.08 -0.67
CA VAL A 93 9.62 10.17 -0.52
C VAL A 93 10.13 11.55 -0.91
N LYS A 94 9.63 12.11 -2.01
CA LYS A 94 9.98 13.46 -2.45
C LYS A 94 9.67 14.51 -1.38
N ARG A 95 8.48 14.46 -0.77
CA ARG A 95 8.05 15.38 0.30
C ARG A 95 8.85 15.22 1.58
N LEU A 96 9.33 14.01 1.86
CA LEU A 96 10.20 13.72 3.01
C LEU A 96 11.69 14.03 2.74
N GLY A 97 12.03 14.55 1.56
CA GLY A 97 13.37 15.02 1.21
C GLY A 97 14.27 13.97 0.54
N GLY A 98 13.76 12.76 0.30
CA GLY A 98 14.46 11.73 -0.48
C GLY A 98 14.29 11.90 -1.98
N ILE A 99 14.99 11.05 -2.75
CA ILE A 99 14.93 11.00 -4.21
C ILE A 99 14.19 9.72 -4.62
N PRO A 100 12.92 9.80 -5.07
CA PRO A 100 12.18 8.61 -5.48
C PRO A 100 12.68 8.05 -6.81
N VAL A 101 12.93 6.75 -6.86
CA VAL A 101 13.19 6.01 -8.11
C VAL A 101 12.08 4.97 -8.29
N ALA A 102 11.16 5.25 -9.21
CA ALA A 102 10.02 4.37 -9.48
C ALA A 102 10.44 3.17 -10.34
N MET A 103 10.27 1.96 -9.82
CA MET A 103 10.50 0.72 -10.57
C MET A 103 9.70 -0.45 -9.97
N PRO A 104 9.40 -1.51 -10.75
CA PRO A 104 8.82 -2.75 -10.24
C PRO A 104 9.65 -3.38 -9.11
N GLN A 105 8.98 -4.08 -8.20
CA GLN A 105 9.65 -4.67 -7.03
C GLN A 105 10.68 -5.73 -7.44
N SER A 106 10.41 -6.47 -8.51
CA SER A 106 11.29 -7.50 -9.08
C SER A 106 12.67 -6.96 -9.53
N GLU A 107 12.77 -5.69 -9.88
CA GLU A 107 14.02 -5.05 -10.33
C GLU A 107 14.84 -4.46 -9.17
N THR A 108 14.25 -4.37 -7.98
CA THR A 108 14.84 -3.68 -6.83
C THR A 108 16.14 -4.33 -6.32
N PRO A 109 16.29 -5.66 -6.24
CA PRO A 109 17.54 -6.27 -5.76
C PRO A 109 18.76 -5.85 -6.59
N GLU A 110 18.63 -5.89 -7.92
CA GLU A 110 19.70 -5.49 -8.84
C GLU A 110 20.00 -3.99 -8.71
N ALA A 111 18.97 -3.15 -8.59
CA ALA A 111 19.14 -1.71 -8.40
C ALA A 111 19.88 -1.35 -7.09
N ILE A 112 19.62 -2.08 -6.00
CA ILE A 112 20.33 -1.90 -4.71
C ILE A 112 21.79 -2.34 -4.83
N GLN A 113 22.05 -3.48 -5.49
CA GLN A 113 23.39 -4.02 -5.70
C GLN A 113 24.25 -3.10 -6.57
N LYS A 114 23.70 -2.60 -7.68
CA LYS A 114 24.36 -1.64 -8.58
C LYS A 114 24.45 -0.23 -7.99
N GLY A 115 23.81 0.01 -6.84
CA GLY A 115 23.84 1.29 -6.14
C GLY A 115 23.00 2.39 -6.79
N VAL A 116 22.09 2.05 -7.71
CA VAL A 116 21.11 2.96 -8.30
C VAL A 116 20.16 3.51 -7.23
N VAL A 117 19.80 2.65 -6.26
CA VAL A 117 19.05 3.05 -5.06
C VAL A 117 19.81 2.60 -3.81
N LYS A 118 19.62 3.32 -2.71
CA LYS A 118 20.23 3.03 -1.39
C LYS A 118 19.28 2.29 -0.46
N GLY A 119 18.09 1.97 -0.94
CA GLY A 119 17.04 1.32 -0.18
C GLY A 119 15.72 1.34 -0.94
N MET A 120 14.65 1.07 -0.22
CA MET A 120 13.30 1.05 -0.75
C MET A 120 12.26 1.45 0.30
N VAL A 121 11.07 1.80 -0.19
CA VAL A 121 9.86 2.03 0.61
C VAL A 121 8.84 0.95 0.28
N SER A 122 8.53 0.10 1.26
CA SER A 122 7.55 -0.99 1.14
C SER A 122 7.21 -1.57 2.53
N SER A 123 6.29 -2.52 2.58
CA SER A 123 5.95 -3.26 3.81
C SER A 123 7.01 -4.33 4.12
N MET A 124 7.16 -4.71 5.39
CA MET A 124 8.35 -5.45 5.87
C MET A 124 8.30 -6.97 5.68
N GLU A 125 7.20 -7.55 5.18
CA GLU A 125 7.13 -8.99 4.83
C GLU A 125 8.21 -9.38 3.80
N ILE A 126 8.56 -8.43 2.93
CA ILE A 126 9.52 -8.64 1.84
C ILE A 126 10.96 -8.85 2.34
N LEU A 127 11.25 -8.50 3.60
CA LEU A 127 12.52 -8.79 4.24
C LEU A 127 12.83 -10.30 4.13
N LYS A 128 11.80 -11.14 4.31
CA LYS A 128 11.87 -12.60 4.20
C LYS A 128 11.53 -13.07 2.78
N ASP A 129 10.39 -12.65 2.23
CA ASP A 129 9.85 -13.24 0.99
C ASP A 129 10.76 -13.04 -0.22
N PHE A 130 11.39 -11.86 -0.29
CA PHE A 130 12.34 -11.51 -1.35
C PHE A 130 13.78 -11.44 -0.83
N LYS A 131 14.01 -11.86 0.42
CA LYS A 131 15.30 -11.79 1.10
C LYS A 131 15.92 -10.38 1.13
N PHE A 132 15.10 -9.32 1.20
CA PHE A 132 15.64 -7.96 1.25
C PHE A 132 16.49 -7.68 2.49
N ALA A 133 16.33 -8.45 3.57
CA ALA A 133 17.22 -8.38 4.73
C ALA A 133 18.72 -8.58 4.38
N ALA A 134 19.04 -9.27 3.27
CA ALA A 134 20.41 -9.43 2.78
C ALA A 134 20.97 -8.18 2.08
N TYR A 135 20.10 -7.28 1.60
CA TYR A 135 20.47 -6.09 0.81
C TYR A 135 20.30 -4.79 1.59
N THR A 136 19.37 -4.76 2.54
CA THR A 136 19.05 -3.62 3.40
C THR A 136 19.18 -4.08 4.86
N PRO A 137 20.33 -3.86 5.53
CA PRO A 137 20.54 -4.26 6.93
C PRO A 137 19.77 -3.41 7.95
N TYR A 138 19.14 -2.32 7.51
CA TYR A 138 18.38 -1.41 8.36
C TYR A 138 16.95 -1.25 7.86
N ALA A 139 16.01 -1.12 8.80
CA ALA A 139 14.67 -0.60 8.53
C ALA A 139 14.28 0.48 9.52
N THR A 140 13.37 1.35 9.12
CA THR A 140 12.86 2.45 9.95
C THR A 140 11.35 2.50 9.85
N ILE A 141 10.69 2.34 10.99
CA ILE A 141 9.25 2.40 11.12
C ILE A 141 8.82 3.87 11.01
N ALA A 142 8.14 4.20 9.92
CA ALA A 142 7.62 5.51 9.56
C ALA A 142 6.10 5.53 9.34
N ASN A 143 5.46 4.35 9.22
CA ASN A 143 4.01 4.19 9.02
C ASN A 143 3.47 5.01 7.83
N LEU A 144 4.14 4.86 6.69
CA LEU A 144 3.84 5.56 5.46
C LEU A 144 2.64 4.93 4.73
N PRO A 145 2.09 5.61 3.70
CA PRO A 145 0.92 5.11 2.97
C PRO A 145 1.09 3.68 2.45
N ILE A 146 -0.04 2.98 2.38
CA ILE A 146 -0.12 1.59 1.93
C ILE A 146 -0.04 1.50 0.40
N VAL A 147 -0.01 0.27 -0.12
CA VAL A 147 -0.19 -0.03 -1.54
C VAL A 147 -1.43 -0.91 -1.70
N SER A 148 -2.36 -0.50 -2.55
CA SER A 148 -3.63 -1.18 -2.82
C SER A 148 -3.57 -2.06 -4.06
N PHE A 149 -4.32 -3.16 -4.02
CA PHE A 149 -4.39 -4.19 -5.04
C PHE A 149 -5.83 -4.56 -5.36
N ALA A 150 -6.05 -4.96 -6.61
CA ALA A 150 -7.30 -5.55 -7.06
C ALA A 150 -7.03 -6.88 -7.76
N VAL A 151 -7.84 -7.88 -7.42
CA VAL A 151 -7.97 -9.10 -8.20
C VAL A 151 -9.20 -8.96 -9.07
N VAL A 152 -9.02 -9.00 -10.38
CA VAL A 152 -10.08 -8.79 -11.35
C VAL A 152 -10.17 -9.97 -12.31
N MET A 153 -11.37 -10.17 -12.83
CA MET A 153 -11.70 -11.20 -13.80
C MET A 153 -12.24 -10.54 -15.07
N ASN A 154 -11.87 -11.10 -16.22
CA ASN A 154 -12.44 -10.69 -17.50
C ASN A 154 -13.97 -10.80 -17.46
N GLN A 155 -14.69 -9.75 -17.89
CA GLN A 155 -16.14 -9.69 -17.78
C GLN A 155 -16.86 -10.77 -18.60
N ALA A 156 -16.36 -11.09 -19.80
CA ALA A 156 -16.97 -12.14 -20.64
C ALA A 156 -16.80 -13.53 -19.99
N LYS A 157 -15.62 -13.79 -19.41
CA LYS A 157 -15.38 -15.02 -18.65
C LYS A 157 -16.29 -15.11 -17.44
N TRP A 158 -16.40 -14.03 -16.64
CA TRP A 158 -17.36 -13.97 -15.53
C TRP A 158 -18.78 -14.31 -15.99
N ASN A 159 -19.25 -13.68 -17.07
CA ASN A 159 -20.60 -13.88 -17.59
C ASN A 159 -20.85 -15.34 -18.02
N SER A 160 -19.82 -16.04 -18.51
CA SER A 160 -19.90 -17.45 -18.90
C SER A 160 -19.99 -18.44 -17.73
N LEU A 161 -19.71 -18.02 -16.49
CA LEU A 161 -19.74 -18.91 -15.34
C LEU A 161 -21.18 -19.30 -14.96
N PRO A 162 -21.41 -20.54 -14.50
CA PRO A 162 -22.66 -20.95 -13.89
C PRO A 162 -23.04 -20.09 -12.68
N ALA A 163 -24.33 -20.02 -12.37
CA ALA A 163 -24.85 -19.15 -11.31
C ALA A 163 -24.30 -19.55 -9.94
N GLU A 164 -24.18 -20.84 -9.66
CA GLU A 164 -23.62 -21.39 -8.44
C GLU A 164 -22.14 -21.01 -8.25
N VAL A 165 -21.35 -20.96 -9.33
CA VAL A 165 -19.95 -20.55 -9.27
C VAL A 165 -19.83 -19.05 -9.02
N LYS A 166 -20.68 -18.25 -9.67
CA LYS A 166 -20.75 -16.80 -9.41
C LYS A 166 -21.09 -16.51 -7.95
N ASP A 167 -22.07 -17.22 -7.40
CA ASP A 167 -22.49 -17.06 -5.99
C ASP A 167 -21.37 -17.39 -5.00
N VAL A 168 -20.62 -18.48 -5.21
CA VAL A 168 -19.44 -18.80 -4.40
C VAL A 168 -18.40 -17.68 -4.46
N LEU A 169 -18.05 -17.23 -5.67
CA LEU A 169 -17.06 -16.17 -5.83
C LEU A 169 -17.51 -14.85 -5.21
N GLU A 170 -18.79 -14.48 -5.30
CA GLU A 170 -19.35 -13.27 -4.65
C GLU A 170 -19.27 -13.35 -3.12
N LYS A 171 -19.60 -14.50 -2.53
CA LYS A 171 -19.55 -14.69 -1.07
C LYS A 171 -18.14 -14.61 -0.53
N MET A 172 -17.16 -15.09 -1.29
CA MET A 172 -15.75 -15.09 -0.88
C MET A 172 -15.07 -13.72 -1.00
N ARG A 173 -15.60 -12.76 -1.76
CA ARG A 173 -14.86 -11.52 -2.11
C ARG A 173 -14.38 -10.76 -0.88
N ARG A 174 -15.27 -10.57 0.10
CA ARG A 174 -14.99 -9.83 1.33
C ARG A 174 -14.13 -10.66 2.30
N GLU A 175 -14.41 -11.95 2.42
CA GLU A 175 -13.64 -12.86 3.25
C GLU A 175 -12.19 -12.92 2.78
N GLN A 176 -11.95 -12.96 1.47
CA GLN A 176 -10.62 -12.96 0.88
C GLN A 176 -9.86 -11.65 1.17
N ALA A 177 -10.55 -10.49 1.14
CA ALA A 177 -9.94 -9.20 1.50
C ALA A 177 -9.49 -9.18 2.96
N GLU A 178 -10.35 -9.67 3.86
CA GLU A 178 -10.05 -9.75 5.30
C GLU A 178 -8.94 -10.75 5.60
N TRP A 179 -9.01 -11.94 5.00
CA TRP A 179 -8.03 -13.01 5.17
C TRP A 179 -6.66 -12.57 4.68
N THR A 180 -6.57 -11.95 3.50
CA THR A 180 -5.29 -11.50 2.91
C THR A 180 -4.63 -10.46 3.80
N GLY A 181 -5.40 -9.46 4.26
CA GLY A 181 -4.89 -8.44 5.16
C GLY A 181 -4.44 -9.00 6.50
N LYS A 182 -5.21 -9.91 7.10
CA LYS A 182 -4.80 -10.58 8.35
C LYS A 182 -3.53 -11.42 8.17
N TYR A 183 -3.48 -12.21 7.11
CA TYR A 183 -2.33 -13.06 6.80
C TYR A 183 -1.05 -12.23 6.71
N VAL A 184 -1.06 -11.12 5.95
CA VAL A 184 0.16 -10.33 5.74
C VAL A 184 0.55 -9.55 7.01
N ASP A 185 -0.41 -9.10 7.83
CA ASP A 185 -0.12 -8.49 9.13
C ASP A 185 0.62 -9.48 10.06
N ASP A 186 0.14 -10.73 10.14
CA ASP A 186 0.79 -11.77 10.94
C ASP A 186 2.17 -12.12 10.35
N HIS A 187 2.27 -12.23 9.02
CA HIS A 187 3.50 -12.59 8.30
C HIS A 187 4.60 -11.53 8.39
N VAL A 188 4.26 -10.23 8.51
CA VAL A 188 5.25 -9.17 8.80
C VAL A 188 5.99 -9.45 10.11
N THR A 189 5.27 -9.90 11.14
CA THR A 189 5.87 -10.25 12.44
C THR A 189 6.88 -11.38 12.29
N GLU A 190 6.52 -12.41 11.52
CA GLU A 190 7.43 -13.53 11.21
C GLU A 190 8.65 -13.06 10.40
N ALA A 191 8.45 -12.21 9.40
CA ALA A 191 9.53 -11.71 8.54
C ALA A 191 10.52 -10.85 9.32
N ILE A 192 10.04 -10.02 10.24
CA ILE A 192 10.89 -9.24 11.15
C ILE A 192 11.71 -10.17 12.05
N ALA A 193 11.07 -11.15 12.70
CA ALA A 193 11.76 -12.11 13.56
C ALA A 193 12.84 -12.89 12.79
N TRP A 194 12.50 -13.35 11.58
CA TRP A 194 13.42 -14.04 10.68
C TRP A 194 14.60 -13.14 10.28
N SER A 195 14.35 -11.87 9.94
CA SER A 195 15.41 -10.93 9.54
C SER A 195 16.41 -10.66 10.66
N ARG A 196 15.95 -10.52 11.90
CA ARG A 196 16.80 -10.34 13.08
C ARG A 196 17.64 -11.58 13.35
N ALA A 197 17.02 -12.76 13.31
CA ALA A 197 17.70 -14.03 13.60
C ALA A 197 18.78 -14.39 12.55
N ASN A 198 18.55 -14.09 11.27
CA ASN A 198 19.43 -14.54 10.19
C ASN A 198 20.42 -13.47 9.69
N TYR A 199 20.10 -12.19 9.87
CA TYR A 199 20.90 -11.07 9.32
C TYR A 199 21.28 -10.01 10.36
N ASN A 200 20.92 -10.20 11.64
CA ASN A 200 21.10 -9.18 12.68
C ASN A 200 20.50 -7.81 12.27
N HIS A 201 19.36 -7.88 11.58
CA HIS A 201 18.69 -6.72 10.98
C HIS A 201 18.28 -5.70 12.05
N GLN A 202 18.63 -4.42 11.86
CA GLN A 202 18.37 -3.35 12.83
C GLN A 202 17.13 -2.57 12.42
N ILE A 203 16.18 -2.43 13.36
CA ILE A 203 14.93 -1.70 13.13
C ILE A 203 14.87 -0.50 14.07
N PHE A 204 14.70 0.67 13.49
CA PHE A 204 14.51 1.94 14.19
C PHE A 204 13.06 2.39 14.13
N GLU A 205 12.69 3.29 15.03
CA GLU A 205 11.44 4.06 14.95
C GLU A 205 11.79 5.52 14.67
N LEU A 206 11.00 6.21 13.86
CA LEU A 206 11.15 7.65 13.73
C LEU A 206 10.83 8.33 15.07
N PRO A 207 11.57 9.38 15.46
CA PRO A 207 11.22 10.20 16.61
C PRO A 207 9.82 10.83 16.46
N ALA A 208 9.16 11.11 17.58
CA ALA A 208 7.82 11.72 17.59
C ALA A 208 7.75 13.01 16.76
N ASP A 209 8.71 13.92 16.93
CA ASP A 209 8.81 15.17 16.16
C ASP A 209 8.86 14.92 14.64
N ASP A 210 9.53 13.85 14.22
CA ASP A 210 9.65 13.49 12.81
C ASP A 210 8.36 12.82 12.30
N HIS A 211 7.66 12.03 13.12
CA HIS A 211 6.32 11.54 12.79
C HIS A 211 5.32 12.69 12.57
N GLU A 212 5.35 13.75 13.38
CA GLU A 212 4.50 14.93 13.20
C GLU A 212 4.85 15.70 11.92
N LYS A 213 6.15 15.81 11.60
CA LYS A 213 6.61 16.38 10.33
C LYS A 213 6.14 15.56 9.14
N VAL A 214 6.19 14.22 9.20
CA VAL A 214 5.66 13.35 8.14
C VAL A 214 4.19 13.70 7.87
N ALA A 215 3.35 13.73 8.90
CA ALA A 215 1.92 14.06 8.72
C ALA A 215 1.73 15.45 8.07
N SER A 216 2.50 16.44 8.51
CA SER A 216 2.43 17.81 7.99
C SER A 216 2.90 17.92 6.53
N LEU A 217 4.01 17.27 6.17
CA LEU A 217 4.58 17.29 4.82
C LEU A 217 3.72 16.54 3.80
N LEU A 218 3.01 15.51 4.26
CA LEU A 218 2.15 14.69 3.41
C LEU A 218 0.71 15.23 3.30
N LYS A 219 0.27 16.11 4.21
CA LYS A 219 -1.08 16.73 4.20
C LYS A 219 -1.50 17.25 2.82
N PRO A 220 -0.66 17.96 2.04
CA PRO A 220 -1.10 18.50 0.75
C PRO A 220 -1.45 17.42 -0.28
N MET A 221 -0.99 16.16 -0.13
CA MET A 221 -1.37 15.07 -1.03
C MET A 221 -2.90 14.84 -1.02
N THR A 222 -3.52 14.92 0.16
CA THR A 222 -4.97 14.79 0.30
C THR A 222 -5.68 15.99 -0.31
N GLU A 223 -5.14 17.20 -0.13
CA GLU A 223 -5.71 18.43 -0.70
C GLU A 223 -5.66 18.41 -2.24
N ASP A 224 -4.55 17.96 -2.81
CA ASP A 224 -4.35 17.81 -4.26
C ASP A 224 -5.28 16.74 -4.84
N TYR A 225 -5.46 15.63 -4.12
CA TYR A 225 -6.44 14.60 -4.47
C TYR A 225 -7.87 15.16 -4.51
N VAL A 226 -8.29 15.91 -3.48
CA VAL A 226 -9.65 16.49 -3.42
C VAL A 226 -9.89 17.44 -4.60
N LYS A 227 -8.91 18.31 -4.90
CA LYS A 227 -9.00 19.23 -6.06
C LYS A 227 -9.09 18.47 -7.38
N ARG A 228 -8.24 17.47 -7.60
CA ARG A 228 -8.20 16.68 -8.84
C ARG A 228 -9.49 15.88 -9.03
N THR A 229 -9.99 15.23 -8.00
CA THR A 229 -11.21 14.42 -8.09
C THR A 229 -12.46 15.28 -8.28
N ALA A 230 -12.51 16.49 -7.71
CA ALA A 230 -13.56 17.45 -8.00
C ALA A 230 -13.61 17.83 -9.50
N ALA A 231 -12.45 18.01 -10.15
CA ALA A 231 -12.38 18.26 -11.60
C ALA A 231 -12.88 17.08 -12.45
N LEU A 232 -12.94 15.87 -11.88
CA LEU A 232 -13.53 14.67 -12.49
C LEU A 232 -15.02 14.50 -12.16
N GLY A 233 -15.64 15.48 -11.48
CA GLY A 233 -17.04 15.40 -11.03
C GLY A 233 -17.26 14.46 -9.84
N LEU A 234 -16.20 14.08 -9.12
CA LEU A 234 -16.27 13.21 -7.95
C LEU A 234 -16.28 14.04 -6.65
N GLN A 235 -16.93 13.49 -5.63
CA GLN A 235 -17.00 14.10 -4.30
C GLN A 235 -15.76 13.75 -3.47
N GLY A 236 -14.57 14.19 -3.92
CA GLY A 236 -13.27 13.83 -3.31
C GLY A 236 -13.20 14.00 -1.80
N ALA A 237 -13.70 15.14 -1.29
CA ALA A 237 -13.73 15.41 0.15
C ALA A 237 -14.59 14.39 0.92
N GLN A 238 -15.76 14.02 0.37
CA GLN A 238 -16.63 13.01 0.98
C GLN A 238 -15.98 11.62 0.95
N ILE A 239 -15.31 11.26 -0.16
CA ILE A 239 -14.59 9.99 -0.28
C ILE A 239 -13.51 9.89 0.80
N VAL A 240 -12.74 10.96 1.04
CA VAL A 240 -11.73 11.00 2.11
C VAL A 240 -12.37 10.83 3.50
N THR A 241 -13.48 11.52 3.77
CA THR A 241 -14.23 11.36 5.02
C THR A 241 -14.69 9.91 5.22
N ASP A 242 -15.24 9.30 4.18
CA ASP A 242 -15.71 7.92 4.22
C ASP A 242 -14.57 6.93 4.49
N VAL A 243 -13.39 7.14 3.90
CA VAL A 243 -12.20 6.33 4.18
C VAL A 243 -11.82 6.42 5.66
N GLN A 244 -11.83 7.61 6.25
CA GLN A 244 -11.53 7.81 7.66
C GLN A 244 -12.56 7.13 8.58
N GLU A 245 -13.85 7.19 8.24
CA GLU A 245 -14.91 6.52 9.00
C GLU A 245 -14.82 5.00 8.92
N LEU A 246 -14.63 4.46 7.71
CA LEU A 246 -14.44 3.03 7.48
C LEU A 246 -13.18 2.53 8.18
N LYS A 247 -12.06 3.26 8.08
CA LYS A 247 -10.82 2.96 8.82
C LYS A 247 -11.12 2.82 10.33
N LYS A 248 -11.74 3.84 10.94
CA LYS A 248 -12.08 3.82 12.37
C LYS A 248 -12.97 2.63 12.73
N LYS A 249 -13.94 2.28 11.87
CA LYS A 249 -14.82 1.10 12.05
C LYS A 249 -14.01 -0.19 12.05
N HIS A 250 -13.08 -0.37 11.12
CA HIS A 250 -12.32 -1.61 10.97
C HIS A 250 -11.18 -1.76 11.98
N GLU A 251 -10.53 -0.67 12.38
CA GLU A 251 -9.51 -0.68 13.45
C GLU A 251 -10.12 -0.95 14.84
N LYS A 252 -11.33 -0.45 15.12
CA LYS A 252 -12.02 -0.74 16.39
C LYS A 252 -12.40 -2.21 16.54
N ARG A 253 -12.76 -2.89 15.43
CA ARG A 253 -13.15 -4.31 15.41
C ARG A 253 -11.93 -5.26 15.49
N GLN A 254 -10.72 -4.70 15.53
CA GLN A 254 -9.47 -5.45 15.71
C GLN A 254 -9.05 -5.55 17.18
N LYS A 255 -9.53 -4.65 18.04
CA LYS A 255 -9.36 -4.70 19.50
C LYS A 255 -10.45 -5.53 20.15
#